data_AF-A0A0F4QVU7-F1
#
_entry.id   AF-A0A0F4QVU7-F1
#
_cell.length_a   1.000
_cell.length_b   1.000
_cell.length_c   1.000
_cell.angle_alpha   90.00
_cell.angle_beta   90.00
_cell.angle_gamma   90.00
#
_symmetry.space_group_name_H-M   'P 1'
#
loop_
_entity.id
_entity.type
_entity.pdbx_description
1 polymer ?
#
loop_
_entity_poly.entity_id
_entity_poly.type
_entity_poly.pdbx_seq_one_letter_code
_entity_poly.pdbx_strand_id
1 'polypeptide(L)'
;MENCAVGGRLPEKSLQDPVISEINWFINSIYQPAYLKYQKLSKLTRTISANSAILAFVFLSYFGLNTAFPKLNLFAIQTLHDGYDFNIAIVLGLPVFLVALIVCTRQKLNLAHLFLAIMLGPRYHPKLADRKERLLQTLPLLQVGLFLSLFLFCFTPQMVAVAGIINVIIFVGTYMVNRLFGYTSATTRNQIMIHNLKRLRREYEIASCDCGKFELERVQADAFASLFQLEKDNVARLDKEIMGDHYKVHDSAFNIIKGLRK
;
A
#
# COMPACT_ATOMS: atom_id res chain seq x y z
N MET A 1 38.65 -5.95 -32.04
CA MET A 1 37.81 -7.05 -31.52
C MET A 1 38.08 -7.11 -30.04
N GLU A 2 37.31 -6.35 -29.27
CA GLU A 2 37.46 -6.27 -27.82
C GLU A 2 36.59 -7.36 -27.23
N ASN A 3 37.18 -8.31 -26.52
CA ASN A 3 36.47 -9.47 -25.98
C ASN A 3 35.22 -9.07 -25.20
N CYS A 4 34.05 -9.37 -25.77
CA CYS A 4 32.70 -9.14 -25.23
C CYS A 4 32.36 -9.88 -23.92
N ALA A 5 33.32 -10.57 -23.30
CA ALA A 5 33.13 -11.19 -22.00
C ALA A 5 34.45 -11.22 -21.22
N VAL A 6 34.67 -10.22 -20.37
CA VAL A 6 35.72 -10.29 -19.34
C VAL A 6 35.07 -10.94 -18.10
N GLY A 7 35.35 -12.23 -17.87
CA GLY A 7 34.93 -12.93 -16.64
C GLY A 7 33.47 -13.36 -16.57
N GLY A 8 32.82 -13.65 -17.71
CA GLY A 8 31.43 -14.13 -17.76
C GLY A 8 30.35 -13.08 -17.50
N ARG A 9 30.74 -11.79 -17.45
CA ARG A 9 29.83 -10.65 -17.45
C ARG A 9 29.93 -9.94 -18.80
N LEU A 10 28.78 -9.60 -19.36
CA LEU A 10 28.70 -8.77 -20.55
C LEU A 10 29.20 -7.35 -20.22
N PRO A 11 29.93 -6.68 -21.13
CA PRO A 11 30.39 -5.32 -20.92
C PRO A 11 29.20 -4.38 -20.78
N GLU A 12 29.16 -3.62 -19.68
CA GLU A 12 28.18 -2.56 -19.52
C GLU A 12 28.52 -1.42 -20.49
N LYS A 13 27.59 -1.10 -21.38
CA LYS A 13 27.75 0.03 -22.30
C LYS A 13 27.57 1.36 -21.58
N SER A 14 28.25 2.38 -22.08
CA SER A 14 28.22 3.75 -21.54
C SER A 14 26.81 4.34 -21.52
N LEU A 15 26.55 5.19 -20.53
CA LEU A 15 25.33 6.02 -20.43
C LEU A 15 25.15 7.00 -21.60
N GLN A 16 26.17 7.18 -22.43
CA GLN A 16 26.12 7.99 -23.64
C GLN A 16 25.48 7.27 -24.85
N ASP A 17 25.24 5.95 -24.75
CA ASP A 17 24.51 5.21 -25.77
C ASP A 17 23.02 5.62 -25.76
N PRO A 18 22.45 6.06 -26.91
CA PRO A 18 21.12 6.66 -26.96
C PRO A 18 20.01 5.68 -26.53
N VAL A 19 20.17 4.38 -26.80
CA VAL A 19 19.18 3.37 -26.42
C VAL A 19 19.22 3.15 -24.90
N ILE A 20 20.42 3.08 -24.33
CA ILE A 20 20.60 2.87 -22.88
C ILE A 20 20.15 4.10 -22.10
N SER A 21 20.45 5.31 -22.59
CA SER A 21 19.98 6.55 -21.96
C SER A 21 18.46 6.62 -21.95
N GLU A 22 17.80 6.26 -23.05
CA GLU A 22 16.35 6.31 -23.17
C GLU A 22 15.68 5.27 -22.26
N ILE A 23 16.15 4.02 -22.28
CA ILE A 23 15.62 2.97 -21.40
C ILE A 23 15.79 3.35 -19.93
N ASN A 24 16.96 3.88 -19.55
CA ASN A 24 17.20 4.33 -18.18
C ASN A 24 16.32 5.53 -17.81
N TRP A 25 16.02 6.43 -18.75
CA TRP A 25 15.09 7.53 -18.54
C TRP A 25 13.67 7.01 -18.25
N PHE A 26 13.15 6.05 -19.04
CA PHE A 26 11.84 5.44 -18.76
C PHE A 26 11.80 4.75 -17.40
N ILE A 27 12.85 3.98 -17.05
CA ILE A 27 12.93 3.31 -15.74
C ILE A 27 12.94 4.36 -14.62
N ASN A 28 13.87 5.31 -14.65
CA ASN A 28 14.16 6.17 -13.50
C ASN A 28 13.19 7.36 -13.37
N SER A 29 12.70 7.89 -14.48
CA SER A 29 11.84 9.08 -14.49
C SER A 29 10.36 8.73 -14.42
N ILE A 30 9.94 7.60 -15.02
CA ILE A 30 8.52 7.25 -15.16
C ILE A 30 8.14 6.08 -14.26
N TYR A 31 8.70 4.90 -14.52
CA TYR A 31 8.14 3.67 -13.95
C TYR A 31 8.59 3.40 -12.52
N GLN A 32 9.85 3.66 -12.16
CA GLN A 32 10.37 3.45 -10.81
C GLN A 32 9.70 4.38 -9.78
N PRO A 33 9.57 5.70 -10.02
CA PRO A 33 8.86 6.59 -9.10
C PRO A 33 7.38 6.21 -8.97
N ALA A 34 6.72 5.88 -10.09
CA ALA A 34 5.33 5.45 -10.08
C ALA A 34 5.14 4.13 -9.32
N TYR A 35 5.99 3.13 -9.54
CA TYR A 35 5.99 1.87 -8.80
C TYR A 35 6.10 2.11 -7.30
N LEU A 36 7.08 2.90 -6.86
CA LEU A 36 7.29 3.19 -5.43
C LEU A 36 6.07 3.91 -4.82
N LYS A 37 5.49 4.87 -5.54
CA LYS A 37 4.29 5.60 -5.11
C LYS A 37 3.10 4.65 -4.94
N TYR A 38 2.76 3.85 -5.96
CA TYR A 38 1.61 2.95 -5.91
C TYR A 38 1.83 1.79 -4.93
N GLN A 39 3.05 1.28 -4.78
CA GLN A 39 3.37 0.25 -3.81
C GLN A 39 3.11 0.73 -2.38
N LYS A 40 3.51 1.97 -2.07
CA LYS A 40 3.25 2.60 -0.77
C LYS A 40 1.75 2.76 -0.52
N LEU A 41 1.01 3.33 -1.48
CA LEU A 41 -0.44 3.54 -1.36
C LEU A 41 -1.22 2.23 -1.24
N SER A 42 -0.82 1.20 -2.00
CA SER A 42 -1.44 -0.11 -1.92
C SER A 42 -1.19 -0.76 -0.56
N LYS A 43 0.05 -0.70 -0.03
CA LYS A 43 0.35 -1.19 1.32
C LYS A 43 -0.47 -0.44 2.38
N LEU A 44 -0.52 0.88 2.30
CA LEU A 44 -1.26 1.72 3.24
C LEU A 44 -2.74 1.36 3.30
N THR A 45 -3.41 1.39 2.14
CA THR A 45 -4.84 1.09 2.05
C THR A 45 -5.18 -0.32 2.51
N ARG A 46 -4.35 -1.31 2.17
CA ARG A 46 -4.51 -2.69 2.67
C ARG A 46 -4.32 -2.81 4.17
N THR A 47 -3.32 -2.13 4.75
CA THR A 47 -3.10 -2.15 6.21
C THR A 47 -4.28 -1.51 6.95
N ILE A 48 -4.73 -0.33 6.51
CA ILE A 48 -5.90 0.34 7.11
C ILE A 48 -7.14 -0.53 6.98
N SER A 49 -7.39 -1.10 5.80
CA SER A 49 -8.52 -2.00 5.55
C SER A 49 -8.47 -3.22 6.48
N ALA A 50 -7.33 -3.91 6.56
CA ALA A 50 -7.16 -5.07 7.44
C ALA A 50 -7.36 -4.73 8.92
N ASN A 51 -6.77 -3.63 9.40
CA ASN A 51 -6.95 -3.19 10.79
C ASN A 51 -8.40 -2.82 11.07
N SER A 52 -9.06 -2.13 10.14
CA SER A 52 -10.46 -1.76 10.29
C SER A 52 -11.36 -2.99 10.33
N ALA A 53 -11.10 -4.01 9.51
CA ALA A 53 -11.84 -5.27 9.57
C ALA A 53 -11.67 -5.99 10.92
N ILE A 54 -10.43 -6.05 11.43
CA ILE A 54 -10.13 -6.65 12.75
C ILE A 54 -10.84 -5.88 13.85
N LEU A 55 -10.72 -4.55 13.88
CA LEU A 55 -11.35 -3.71 14.90
C LEU A 55 -12.88 -3.77 14.82
N ALA A 56 -13.46 -3.74 13.62
CA ALA A 56 -14.89 -3.91 13.42
C ALA A 56 -15.36 -5.25 13.99
N PHE A 57 -14.64 -6.34 13.69
CA PHE A 57 -14.96 -7.65 14.22
C PHE A 57 -14.95 -7.67 15.75
N VAL A 58 -13.93 -7.08 16.38
CA VAL A 58 -13.83 -6.98 17.85
C VAL A 58 -15.02 -6.21 18.42
N PHE A 59 -15.21 -4.97 18.00
CA PHE A 59 -16.25 -4.10 18.57
C PHE A 59 -17.66 -4.65 18.35
N LEU A 60 -17.95 -5.15 17.14
CA LEU A 60 -19.27 -5.73 16.84
C LEU A 60 -19.49 -7.07 17.56
N SER A 61 -18.44 -7.85 17.82
CA SER A 61 -18.55 -9.07 18.63
C SER A 61 -18.87 -8.74 20.09
N TYR A 62 -18.21 -7.74 20.70
CA TYR A 62 -18.57 -7.29 22.05
C TYR A 62 -20.00 -6.79 22.13
N PHE A 63 -20.42 -5.98 21.16
CA PHE A 63 -21.78 -5.49 21.10
C PHE A 63 -22.79 -6.64 20.93
N GLY A 64 -22.55 -7.54 19.97
CA GLY A 64 -23.40 -8.69 19.68
C GLY A 64 -23.50 -9.70 20.84
N LEU A 65 -22.40 -9.96 21.54
CA LEU A 65 -22.42 -10.83 22.72
C LEU A 65 -23.22 -10.20 23.87
N ASN A 66 -23.14 -8.89 24.05
CA ASN A 66 -23.91 -8.21 25.10
C ASN A 66 -25.41 -8.18 24.79
N THR A 67 -25.80 -8.04 23.51
CA THR A 67 -27.21 -8.09 23.12
C THR A 67 -27.78 -9.50 23.15
N ALA A 68 -27.00 -10.51 22.73
CA ALA A 68 -27.43 -11.91 22.75
C ALA A 68 -27.45 -12.51 24.16
N PHE A 69 -26.51 -12.12 25.01
CA PHE A 69 -26.35 -12.66 26.36
C PHE A 69 -26.24 -11.54 27.40
N PRO A 70 -27.34 -10.81 27.68
CA PRO A 70 -27.32 -9.68 28.61
C PRO A 70 -26.86 -10.05 30.02
N LYS A 71 -27.00 -11.33 30.41
CA LYS A 71 -26.51 -11.86 31.70
C LYS A 71 -24.98 -11.83 31.85
N LEU A 72 -24.23 -11.73 30.74
CA LEU A 72 -22.75 -11.65 30.80
C LEU A 72 -22.25 -10.34 31.38
N ASN A 73 -23.10 -9.29 31.42
CA ASN A 73 -22.72 -7.99 31.98
C ASN A 73 -21.38 -7.47 31.43
N LEU A 74 -21.14 -7.64 30.13
CA LEU A 74 -19.84 -7.36 29.49
C LEU A 74 -19.40 -5.89 29.63
N PHE A 75 -20.36 -4.98 29.79
CA PHE A 75 -20.10 -3.54 30.00
C PHE A 75 -20.20 -3.12 31.47
N ALA A 76 -20.46 -4.05 32.39
CA ALA A 76 -20.46 -3.71 33.80
C ALA A 76 -19.04 -3.41 34.24
N ILE A 77 -18.89 -2.22 34.82
CA ILE A 77 -17.65 -1.79 35.45
C ILE A 77 -17.57 -2.56 36.78
N GLN A 78 -16.53 -3.37 36.94
CA GLN A 78 -16.22 -3.98 38.22
C GLN A 78 -15.16 -3.12 38.90
N THR A 79 -15.45 -2.64 40.11
CA THR A 79 -14.45 -2.01 40.95
C THR A 79 -13.43 -3.07 41.37
N LEU A 80 -12.19 -2.97 40.91
CA LEU A 80 -11.08 -3.73 41.49
C LEU A 80 -10.80 -3.23 42.91
N HIS A 81 -10.18 -4.08 43.72
CA HIS A 81 -9.99 -3.89 45.17
C HIS A 81 -9.27 -2.58 45.58
N ASP A 82 -8.63 -1.88 44.63
CA ASP A 82 -7.91 -0.61 44.84
C ASP A 82 -8.66 0.63 44.33
N GLY A 83 -9.98 0.54 44.08
CA GLY A 83 -10.80 1.68 43.65
C GLY A 83 -10.69 2.06 42.18
N TYR A 84 -10.03 1.21 41.37
CA TYR A 84 -10.00 1.35 39.92
C TYR A 84 -11.17 0.60 39.28
N ASP A 85 -11.95 1.33 38.51
CA ASP A 85 -12.99 0.81 37.64
C ASP A 85 -12.34 0.02 36.49
N PHE A 86 -12.56 -1.30 36.47
CA PHE A 86 -11.96 -2.19 35.49
C PHE A 86 -13.00 -3.09 34.82
N ASN A 87 -12.84 -3.28 33.52
CA ASN A 87 -13.69 -4.17 32.75
C ASN A 87 -12.87 -5.34 32.21
N ILE A 88 -13.19 -6.56 32.65
CA ILE A 88 -12.52 -7.80 32.19
C ILE A 88 -12.61 -7.97 30.66
N ALA A 89 -13.66 -7.42 30.03
CA ALA A 89 -13.77 -7.37 28.57
C ALA A 89 -12.54 -6.71 27.93
N ILE A 90 -11.90 -5.75 28.59
CA ILE A 90 -10.72 -5.05 28.08
C ILE A 90 -9.52 -6.00 27.96
N VAL A 91 -9.34 -6.90 28.94
CA VAL A 91 -8.24 -7.89 28.94
C VAL A 91 -8.35 -8.83 27.75
N LEU A 92 -9.58 -9.26 27.44
CA LEU A 92 -9.83 -10.17 26.31
C LEU A 92 -9.64 -9.48 24.95
N GLY A 93 -9.84 -8.16 24.86
CA GLY A 93 -9.64 -7.39 23.64
C GLY A 93 -8.18 -7.03 23.34
N LEU A 94 -7.35 -6.91 24.39
CA LEU A 94 -5.93 -6.51 24.29
C LEU A 94 -5.10 -7.36 23.30
N PRO A 95 -5.19 -8.70 23.28
CA PRO A 95 -4.47 -9.52 22.30
C PRO A 95 -4.80 -9.14 20.85
N VAL A 96 -6.05 -8.78 20.56
CA VAL A 96 -6.45 -8.41 19.20
C VAL A 96 -5.94 -7.02 18.83
N PHE A 97 -5.91 -6.09 19.79
CA PHE A 97 -5.23 -4.80 19.61
C PHE A 97 -3.72 -4.95 19.42
N LEU A 98 -3.07 -5.90 20.10
CA LEU A 98 -1.66 -6.24 19.87
C LEU A 98 -1.44 -6.78 18.46
N VAL A 99 -2.34 -7.64 17.95
CA VAL A 99 -2.29 -8.09 16.56
C VAL A 99 -2.45 -6.91 15.59
N ALA A 100 -3.40 -6.01 15.83
CA ALA A 100 -3.57 -4.80 15.01
C ALA A 100 -2.31 -3.89 15.05
N LEU A 101 -1.68 -3.75 16.21
CA LEU A 101 -0.40 -3.04 16.37
C LEU A 101 0.74 -3.73 15.60
N ILE A 102 0.85 -5.05 15.66
CA ILE A 102 1.84 -5.82 14.88
C ILE A 102 1.62 -5.63 13.38
N VAL A 103 0.36 -5.60 12.93
CA VAL A 103 0.02 -5.33 11.53
C VAL A 103 0.42 -3.91 11.13
N CYS A 104 0.30 -2.92 12.04
CA CYS A 104 0.81 -1.56 11.83
C CYS A 104 2.34 -1.50 11.75
N THR A 105 3.07 -2.18 12.64
CA THR A 105 4.54 -2.12 12.71
C THR A 105 5.26 -2.84 11.57
N ARG A 106 4.54 -3.69 10.81
CA ARG A 106 5.04 -4.24 9.53
C ARG A 106 5.28 -3.16 8.47
N GLN A 107 4.67 -1.98 8.59
CA GLN A 107 5.10 -0.82 7.83
C GLN A 107 6.40 -0.32 8.48
N LYS A 108 7.47 -0.18 7.69
CA LYS A 108 8.77 0.36 8.16
C LYS A 108 8.60 1.78 8.71
N LEU A 109 8.13 1.89 9.95
CA LEU A 109 7.93 3.14 10.65
C LEU A 109 9.20 3.40 11.45
N ASN A 110 9.99 4.40 11.05
CA ASN A 110 10.99 4.95 11.95
C ASN A 110 10.27 5.84 12.97
N LEU A 111 9.73 5.21 14.03
CA LEU A 111 9.09 5.89 15.17
C LEU A 111 9.94 7.04 15.73
N ALA A 112 11.26 6.85 15.75
CA ALA A 112 12.22 7.88 16.15
C ALA A 112 12.14 9.15 15.28
N HIS A 113 12.00 9.01 13.95
CA HIS A 113 11.88 10.16 13.05
C HIS A 113 10.51 10.83 13.12
N LEU A 114 9.45 10.09 13.45
CA LEU A 114 8.13 10.67 13.69
C LEU A 114 8.14 11.54 14.95
N PHE A 115 8.66 10.99 16.05
CA PHE A 115 8.80 11.72 17.30
C PHE A 115 9.63 12.99 17.11
N LEU A 116 10.77 12.88 16.40
CA LEU A 116 11.60 14.03 16.05
C LEU A 116 10.85 15.07 15.20
N ALA A 117 10.05 14.63 14.22
CA ALA A 117 9.30 15.53 13.33
C ALA A 117 8.15 16.25 14.02
N ILE A 118 7.53 15.62 15.04
CA ILE A 118 6.48 16.24 15.87
C ILE A 118 7.12 17.23 16.86
N MET A 119 8.23 16.86 17.50
CA MET A 119 8.88 17.66 18.54
C MET A 119 9.68 18.85 17.99
N LEU A 120 10.41 18.70 16.88
CA LEU A 120 11.31 19.75 16.36
C LEU A 120 10.63 20.72 15.39
N GLY A 121 9.35 20.49 15.07
CA GLY A 121 8.58 21.36 14.19
C GLY A 121 9.10 21.43 12.74
N PRO A 122 8.42 22.21 11.87
CA PRO A 122 8.60 22.19 10.41
C PRO A 122 9.96 22.71 9.92
N ARG A 123 10.85 23.18 10.80
CA ARG A 123 12.11 23.84 10.42
C ARG A 123 13.25 22.87 10.08
N TYR A 124 13.11 21.57 10.36
CA TYR A 124 14.22 20.60 10.23
C TYR A 124 14.19 19.72 8.97
N HIS A 125 13.15 19.77 8.12
CA HIS A 125 13.10 18.95 6.90
C HIS A 125 12.51 19.71 5.69
N PRO A 126 13.31 20.02 4.64
CA PRO A 126 12.91 20.93 3.57
C PRO A 126 12.05 20.32 2.44
N LYS A 127 11.55 19.09 2.56
CA LYS A 127 10.71 18.48 1.50
C LYS A 127 9.28 18.22 1.99
N LEU A 128 8.34 19.05 1.55
CA LEU A 128 6.90 18.90 1.84
C LEU A 128 6.34 17.52 1.44
N ALA A 129 6.88 16.93 0.36
CA ALA A 129 6.52 15.58 -0.10
C ALA A 129 6.84 14.51 0.95
N ASP A 130 7.98 14.65 1.63
CA ASP A 130 8.44 13.73 2.67
C ASP A 130 7.55 13.83 3.93
N ARG A 131 7.04 15.02 4.26
CA ARG A 131 6.11 15.22 5.38
C ARG A 131 4.75 14.55 5.15
N LYS A 132 4.15 14.73 3.96
CA LYS A 132 2.87 14.07 3.62
C LYS A 132 3.02 12.56 3.63
N GLU A 133 4.14 12.05 3.12
CA GLU A 133 4.44 10.62 3.11
C GLU A 133 4.58 10.02 4.51
N ARG A 134 5.27 10.72 5.42
CA ARG A 134 5.41 10.26 6.82
C ARG A 134 4.07 10.27 7.56
N LEU A 135 3.26 11.31 7.37
CA LEU A 135 1.91 11.38 7.97
C LEU A 135 1.00 10.25 7.48
N LEU A 136 1.06 9.92 6.19
CA LEU A 136 0.28 8.81 5.62
C LEU A 136 0.66 7.47 6.25
N GLN A 137 1.96 7.23 6.49
CA GLN A 137 2.43 6.00 7.12
C GLN A 137 2.01 5.87 8.60
N THR A 138 1.72 6.98 9.27
CA THR A 138 1.31 6.97 10.69
C THR A 138 -0.19 6.78 10.90
N LEU A 139 -0.99 6.93 9.84
CA LEU A 139 -2.45 6.80 9.92
C LEU A 139 -2.92 5.47 10.52
N PRO A 140 -2.38 4.29 10.17
CA PRO A 140 -2.84 3.03 10.77
C PRO A 140 -2.55 2.96 12.27
N LEU A 141 -1.40 3.49 12.69
CA LEU A 141 -1.01 3.52 14.11
C LEU A 141 -1.90 4.48 14.90
N LEU A 142 -2.17 5.67 14.33
CA LEU A 142 -3.09 6.64 14.90
C LEU A 142 -4.50 6.06 15.03
N GLN A 143 -4.98 5.35 14.01
CA GLN A 143 -6.27 4.68 14.04
C GLN A 143 -6.34 3.66 15.18
N VAL A 144 -5.39 2.72 15.24
CA VAL A 144 -5.38 1.68 16.29
C VAL A 144 -5.24 2.31 17.68
N GLY A 145 -4.39 3.33 17.83
CA GLY A 145 -4.22 4.05 19.10
C GLY A 145 -5.49 4.77 19.55
N LEU A 146 -6.18 5.45 18.64
CA LEU A 146 -7.44 6.14 18.93
C LEU A 146 -8.52 5.13 19.35
N PHE A 147 -8.69 4.04 18.60
CA PHE A 147 -9.67 3.01 18.95
C PHE A 147 -9.31 2.26 20.24
N LEU A 148 -8.02 2.08 20.54
CA LEU A 148 -7.58 1.53 21.82
C LEU A 148 -7.92 2.50 22.96
N SER A 149 -7.67 3.80 22.80
CA SER A 149 -8.07 4.78 23.83
C SER A 149 -9.57 4.82 24.07
N LEU A 150 -10.39 4.74 23.01
CA LEU A 150 -11.84 4.63 23.14
C LEU A 150 -12.25 3.35 23.86
N PHE A 151 -11.58 2.24 23.54
CA PHE A 151 -11.84 0.95 24.17
C PHE A 151 -11.45 0.92 25.65
N LEU A 152 -10.39 1.64 26.06
CA LEU A 152 -9.92 1.70 27.44
C LEU A 152 -10.72 2.68 28.31
N PHE A 153 -11.08 3.86 27.78
CA PHE A 153 -11.61 4.96 28.58
C PHE A 153 -13.07 5.31 28.29
N CYS A 154 -13.67 4.81 27.20
CA CYS A 154 -15.03 5.14 26.77
C CYS A 154 -15.84 3.87 26.46
N PHE A 155 -15.69 2.84 27.30
CA PHE A 155 -16.27 1.51 27.08
C PHE A 155 -17.76 1.44 27.43
N THR A 156 -18.61 2.10 26.65
CA THR A 156 -20.07 1.98 26.74
C THR A 156 -20.63 1.19 25.55
N PRO A 157 -21.80 0.54 25.69
CA PRO A 157 -22.42 -0.23 24.60
C PRO A 157 -22.61 0.58 23.31
N GLN A 158 -23.03 1.84 23.45
CA GLN A 158 -23.27 2.74 22.33
C GLN A 158 -21.95 3.12 21.63
N MET A 159 -20.90 3.44 22.39
CA MET A 159 -19.60 3.80 21.83
C MET A 159 -18.95 2.63 21.11
N VAL A 160 -19.05 1.42 21.67
CA VAL A 160 -18.56 0.19 21.03
C VAL A 160 -19.30 -0.09 19.73
N ALA A 161 -20.63 0.05 19.70
CA ALA A 161 -21.41 -0.11 18.47
C ALA A 161 -20.99 0.90 17.39
N VAL A 162 -20.87 2.19 17.74
CA VAL A 162 -20.46 3.26 16.82
C VAL A 162 -19.03 3.01 16.31
N ALA A 163 -18.10 2.63 17.19
CA ALA A 163 -16.73 2.31 16.81
C ALA A 163 -16.67 1.13 15.82
N GLY A 164 -17.50 0.10 16.02
CA GLY A 164 -17.66 -1.01 15.09
C GLY A 164 -18.12 -0.55 13.71
N ILE A 165 -19.19 0.25 13.65
CA ILE A 165 -19.75 0.78 12.40
C ILE A 165 -18.74 1.66 11.65
N ILE A 166 -18.04 2.56 12.35
CA ILE A 166 -17.01 3.42 11.74
C ILE A 166 -15.91 2.56 11.12
N ASN A 167 -15.46 1.50 11.80
CA ASN A 167 -14.45 0.60 11.26
C ASN A 167 -14.96 -0.17 10.03
N VAL A 168 -16.25 -0.55 9.96
CA VAL A 168 -16.85 -1.11 8.74
C VAL A 168 -16.81 -0.09 7.60
N ILE A 169 -17.16 1.17 7.86
CA ILE A 169 -17.12 2.24 6.85
C ILE A 169 -15.68 2.46 6.35
N ILE A 170 -14.70 2.53 7.24
CA ILE A 170 -13.29 2.68 6.88
C ILE A 170 -12.81 1.46 6.08
N PHE A 171 -13.17 0.24 6.48
CA PHE A 171 -12.85 -0.99 5.75
C PHE A 171 -13.37 -0.94 4.30
N VAL A 172 -14.66 -0.66 4.13
CA VAL A 172 -15.31 -0.59 2.81
C VAL A 172 -14.71 0.55 1.99
N GLY A 173 -14.58 1.74 2.56
CA GLY A 173 -14.01 2.91 1.88
C GLY A 173 -12.59 2.67 1.41
N THR A 174 -11.72 2.13 2.26
CA THR A 174 -10.32 1.85 1.89
C THR A 174 -10.19 0.72 0.89
N TYR A 175 -11.03 -0.32 0.98
CA TYR A 175 -11.11 -1.38 -0.02
C TYR A 175 -11.53 -0.82 -1.39
N MET A 176 -12.58 0.01 -1.42
CA MET A 176 -13.06 0.66 -2.64
C MET A 176 -12.01 1.60 -3.24
N VAL A 177 -11.34 2.43 -2.42
CA VAL A 177 -10.26 3.32 -2.86
C VAL A 177 -9.12 2.52 -3.49
N ASN A 178 -8.65 1.44 -2.84
CA ASN A 178 -7.57 0.61 -3.40
C ASN A 178 -7.96 -0.02 -4.75
N ARG A 179 -9.25 -0.34 -4.94
CA ARG A 179 -9.77 -0.93 -6.18
C ARG A 179 -10.02 0.11 -7.26
N LEU A 180 -10.69 1.21 -6.94
CA LEU A 180 -11.05 2.28 -7.88
C LEU A 180 -9.81 2.95 -8.47
N PHE A 181 -8.80 3.21 -7.65
CA PHE A 181 -7.54 3.77 -8.14
C PHE A 181 -6.54 2.69 -8.60
N GLY A 182 -6.93 1.40 -8.57
CA GLY A 182 -6.12 0.31 -9.06
C GLY A 182 -4.72 0.23 -8.47
N TYR A 183 -4.48 0.66 -7.22
CA TYR A 183 -3.12 0.81 -6.68
C TYR A 183 -2.32 -0.49 -6.73
N THR A 184 -2.98 -1.63 -6.49
CA THR A 184 -2.36 -2.95 -6.66
C THR A 184 -1.97 -3.20 -8.11
N SER A 185 -2.90 -2.98 -9.04
CA SER A 185 -2.68 -3.22 -10.47
C SER A 185 -1.57 -2.33 -11.03
N ALA A 186 -1.62 -1.03 -10.71
CA ALA A 186 -0.61 -0.06 -11.09
C ALA A 186 0.78 -0.41 -10.54
N THR A 187 0.86 -0.92 -9.30
CA THR A 187 2.12 -1.41 -8.71
C THR A 187 2.68 -2.56 -9.54
N THR A 188 1.88 -3.60 -9.78
CA THR A 188 2.31 -4.78 -10.52
C THR A 188 2.67 -4.44 -11.96
N ARG A 189 1.90 -3.59 -12.64
CA ARG A 189 2.16 -3.14 -14.00
C ARG A 189 3.49 -2.42 -14.12
N ASN A 190 3.75 -1.43 -13.26
CA ASN A 190 5.02 -0.70 -13.28
C ASN A 190 6.21 -1.61 -12.94
N GLN A 191 6.04 -2.56 -12.01
CA GLN A 191 7.07 -3.56 -11.70
C GLN A 191 7.42 -4.42 -12.92
N ILE A 192 6.40 -4.91 -13.64
CA ILE A 192 6.57 -5.70 -14.87
C ILE A 192 7.26 -4.86 -15.95
N MET A 193 6.83 -3.61 -16.14
CA MET A 193 7.45 -2.72 -17.12
C MET A 193 8.93 -2.46 -16.82
N ILE A 194 9.30 -2.19 -15.56
CA ILE A 194 10.70 -2.06 -15.16
C ILE A 194 11.49 -3.34 -15.48
N HIS A 195 10.91 -4.51 -15.26
CA HIS A 195 11.57 -5.77 -15.57
C HIS A 195 11.76 -5.95 -17.09
N ASN A 196 10.74 -5.66 -17.89
CA ASN A 196 10.79 -5.73 -19.35
C ASN A 196 11.82 -4.74 -19.92
N LEU A 197 11.88 -3.51 -19.39
CA LEU A 197 12.87 -2.52 -19.78
C LEU A 197 14.30 -2.95 -19.44
N LYS A 198 14.52 -3.52 -18.25
CA LYS A 198 15.83 -4.09 -17.87
C LYS A 198 16.23 -5.27 -18.76
N ARG A 199 15.24 -6.08 -19.17
CA ARG A 199 15.46 -7.18 -20.10
C ARG A 199 15.82 -6.66 -21.50
N LEU A 200 15.07 -5.70 -22.03
CA LEU A 200 15.35 -5.06 -23.33
C LEU A 200 16.75 -4.43 -23.35
N ARG A 201 17.13 -3.75 -22.26
CA ARG A 201 18.48 -3.21 -22.10
C ARG A 201 19.55 -4.30 -22.24
N ARG A 202 19.37 -5.45 -21.56
CA ARG A 202 20.30 -6.58 -21.66
C ARG A 202 20.33 -7.19 -23.05
N GLU A 203 19.17 -7.36 -23.69
CA GLU A 203 19.06 -7.88 -25.05
C GLU A 203 19.80 -6.97 -26.03
N TYR A 204 19.68 -5.64 -25.88
CA TYR A 204 20.43 -4.66 -26.66
C TYR A 204 21.94 -4.71 -26.37
N GLU A 205 22.36 -4.76 -25.10
CA GLU A 205 23.77 -4.88 -24.72
C GLU A 205 24.42 -6.14 -25.32
N ILE A 206 23.69 -7.26 -25.38
CA ILE A 206 24.14 -8.50 -26.03
C ILE A 206 24.20 -8.32 -27.56
N ALA A 207 23.12 -7.83 -28.16
CA ALA A 207 22.98 -7.75 -29.62
C ALA A 207 23.91 -6.71 -30.24
N SER A 208 24.37 -5.74 -29.47
CA SER A 208 25.25 -4.66 -29.94
C SER A 208 26.73 -4.89 -29.61
N CYS A 209 27.05 -6.08 -29.09
CA CYS A 209 28.42 -6.46 -28.74
C CYS A 209 29.20 -6.84 -30.00
N ASP A 210 30.40 -6.26 -30.18
CA ASP A 210 31.28 -6.47 -31.34
C ASP A 210 30.65 -6.15 -32.72
N CYS A 211 29.52 -5.44 -32.77
CA CYS A 211 28.88 -5.06 -34.03
C CYS A 211 29.64 -3.95 -34.77
N GLY A 212 29.66 -4.04 -36.11
CA GLY A 212 30.07 -2.93 -36.97
C GLY A 212 29.09 -1.76 -36.91
N LYS A 213 29.49 -0.57 -37.38
CA LYS A 213 28.65 0.65 -37.32
C LYS A 213 27.27 0.49 -37.95
N PHE A 214 27.19 -0.15 -39.12
CA PHE A 214 25.92 -0.38 -39.83
C PHE A 214 24.99 -1.33 -39.07
N GLU A 215 25.53 -2.42 -38.50
CA GLU A 215 24.75 -3.37 -37.70
C GLU A 215 24.29 -2.74 -36.39
N LEU A 216 25.13 -1.88 -35.79
CA LEU A 216 24.79 -1.15 -34.59
C LEU A 216 23.57 -0.23 -34.80
N GLU A 217 23.53 0.52 -35.91
CA GLU A 217 22.38 1.38 -36.25
C GLU A 217 21.09 0.56 -36.40
N ARG A 218 21.18 -0.61 -37.04
CA ARG A 218 20.03 -1.52 -37.17
C ARG A 218 19.56 -2.06 -35.81
N VAL A 219 20.48 -2.55 -34.99
CA VAL A 219 20.18 -3.06 -33.63
C VAL A 219 19.59 -1.97 -32.75
N GLN A 220 20.06 -0.72 -32.89
CA GLN A 220 19.47 0.43 -32.21
C GLN A 220 18.02 0.69 -32.66
N ALA A 221 17.76 0.68 -33.96
CA ALA A 221 16.41 0.85 -34.50
C ALA A 221 15.45 -0.25 -34.00
N ASP A 222 15.89 -1.51 -34.01
CA ASP A 222 15.10 -2.65 -33.52
C ASP A 222 14.82 -2.54 -32.00
N ALA A 223 15.79 -2.07 -31.22
CA ALA A 223 15.63 -1.82 -29.79
C ALA A 223 14.63 -0.69 -29.50
N PHE A 224 14.69 0.42 -30.25
CA PHE A 224 13.71 1.50 -30.13
C PHE A 224 12.30 1.05 -30.54
N ALA A 225 12.17 0.29 -31.62
CA ALA A 225 10.87 -0.27 -32.02
C ALA A 225 10.27 -1.14 -30.90
N SER A 226 11.09 -1.99 -30.28
CA SER A 226 10.69 -2.83 -29.15
C SER A 226 10.31 -2.01 -27.92
N LEU A 227 11.07 -0.93 -27.61
CA LEU A 227 10.77 -0.01 -26.51
C LEU A 227 9.39 0.64 -26.67
N PHE A 228 9.10 1.21 -27.85
CA PHE A 228 7.81 1.85 -28.11
C PHE A 228 6.66 0.85 -28.19
N GLN A 229 6.92 -0.38 -28.62
CA GLN A 229 5.91 -1.43 -28.57
C GLN A 229 5.54 -1.79 -27.12
N LEU A 230 6.53 -1.93 -26.24
CA LEU A 230 6.28 -2.15 -24.80
C LEU A 230 5.45 -1.03 -24.19
N GLU A 231 5.69 0.22 -24.59
CA GLU A 231 4.88 1.36 -24.13
C GLU A 231 3.44 1.27 -24.63
N LYS A 232 3.22 0.99 -25.92
CA LYS A 232 1.87 0.80 -26.50
C LYS A 232 1.10 -0.31 -25.79
N ASP A 233 1.75 -1.46 -25.56
CA ASP A 233 1.15 -2.59 -24.87
C ASP A 233 0.77 -2.22 -23.42
N ASN A 234 1.61 -1.42 -22.76
CA ASN A 234 1.38 -0.94 -21.40
C ASN A 234 0.20 0.06 -21.33
N VAL A 235 0.04 0.93 -22.32
CA VAL A 235 -1.12 1.84 -22.45
C VAL A 235 -2.40 1.05 -22.68
N ALA A 236 -2.41 0.10 -23.61
CA ALA A 236 -3.59 -0.74 -23.86
C ALA A 236 -4.00 -1.55 -22.61
N ARG A 237 -3.02 -2.02 -21.84
CA ARG A 237 -3.27 -2.67 -20.55
C ARG A 237 -3.86 -1.71 -19.52
N LEU A 238 -3.35 -0.49 -19.42
CA LEU A 238 -3.89 0.54 -18.52
C LEU A 238 -5.36 0.82 -18.84
N ASP A 239 -5.72 1.00 -20.10
CA ASP A 239 -7.10 1.28 -20.51
C ASP A 239 -8.05 0.15 -20.13
N LYS A 240 -7.63 -1.10 -20.35
CA LYS A 240 -8.38 -2.29 -19.95
C LYS A 240 -8.56 -2.39 -18.42
N GLU A 241 -7.53 -2.04 -17.67
CA GLU A 241 -7.57 -2.02 -16.19
C GLU A 241 -8.52 -0.94 -15.68
N ILE A 242 -8.42 0.29 -16.19
CA ILE A 242 -9.31 1.41 -15.81
C ILE A 242 -10.76 1.05 -16.08
N MET A 243 -11.09 0.60 -17.31
CA MET A 243 -12.45 0.23 -17.66
C MET A 243 -12.96 -0.93 -16.79
N GLY A 244 -12.16 -1.99 -16.65
CA GLY A 244 -12.53 -3.16 -15.86
C GLY A 244 -12.73 -2.88 -14.37
N ASP A 245 -11.93 -2.00 -13.77
CA ASP A 245 -12.04 -1.65 -12.35
C ASP A 245 -13.24 -0.73 -12.09
N HIS A 246 -13.58 0.19 -13.00
CA HIS A 246 -14.78 1.03 -12.86
C HIS A 246 -16.07 0.19 -12.86
N TYR A 247 -16.22 -0.76 -13.78
CA TYR A 247 -17.40 -1.64 -13.80
C TYR A 247 -17.49 -2.52 -12.55
N LYS A 248 -16.37 -3.11 -12.14
CA LYS A 248 -16.35 -4.00 -10.97
C LYS A 248 -16.58 -3.28 -9.64
N VAL A 249 -16.10 -2.05 -9.49
CA VAL A 249 -16.34 -1.24 -8.28
C VAL A 249 -17.81 -0.87 -8.18
N HIS A 250 -18.44 -0.49 -9.30
CA HIS A 250 -19.87 -0.20 -9.35
C HIS A 250 -20.69 -1.43 -8.93
N ASP A 251 -20.45 -2.60 -9.53
CA ASP A 251 -21.19 -3.81 -9.20
C ASP A 251 -20.98 -4.26 -7.75
N SER A 252 -19.76 -4.15 -7.23
CA SER A 252 -19.45 -4.50 -5.84
C SER A 252 -20.12 -3.55 -4.84
N ALA A 253 -20.15 -2.24 -5.11
CA ALA A 253 -20.79 -1.26 -4.25
C ALA A 253 -22.31 -1.46 -4.22
N PHE A 254 -22.93 -1.67 -5.39
CA PHE A 254 -24.36 -1.94 -5.49
C PHE A 254 -24.76 -3.27 -4.84
N ASN A 255 -23.92 -4.30 -4.93
CA ASN A 255 -24.18 -5.58 -4.27
C ASN A 255 -24.05 -5.49 -2.73
N ILE A 256 -23.10 -4.71 -2.21
CA ILE A 256 -22.98 -4.46 -0.76
C ILE A 256 -24.19 -3.67 -0.25
N ILE A 257 -24.61 -2.61 -0.96
CA ILE A 257 -25.81 -1.83 -0.60
C ILE A 257 -27.08 -2.70 -0.65
N LYS A 258 -27.21 -3.56 -1.68
CA LYS A 258 -28.31 -4.53 -1.76
C LYS A 258 -28.26 -5.57 -0.64
N GLY A 259 -27.07 -5.99 -0.23
CA GLY A 259 -26.87 -6.92 0.89
C GLY A 259 -27.21 -6.30 2.24
N LEU A 260 -26.86 -5.03 2.47
CA LEU A 260 -27.21 -4.28 3.69
C LEU A 260 -28.69 -3.91 3.79
N ARG A 261 -29.40 -3.86 2.66
CA ARG A 261 -30.86 -3.62 2.63
C ARG A 261 -31.67 -4.88 2.99
N LYS A 262 -31.11 -6.07 2.81
CA LYS A 262 -31.75 -7.35 3.17
C LYS A 262 -31.50 -7.69 4.63
#